data_AF-A0A6L5ZKB4-F1
#
_entry.id   AF-A0A6L5ZKB4-F1
#
_cell.length_a   1.000
_cell.length_b   1.000
_cell.length_c   1.000
_cell.angle_alpha   90.00
_cell.angle_beta   90.00
_cell.angle_gamma   90.00
#
_symmetry.space_group_name_H-M   'P 1'
#
loop_
_entity.id
_entity.type
_entity.pdbx_description
1 polymer ?
#
loop_
_entity_poly.entity_id
_entity_poly.type
_entity_poly.pdbx_seq_one_letter_code
_entity_poly.pdbx_strand_id
1 'polypeptide(L)'
;MNEQLVAGALARVFEYEATFAVRSDTPLSSFGPIDQAWVMLARAIFEAAQGLGLEVKITDEDIHDVQTFGELVRLVDTLSAAEVRATS
;
A
#
# COMPACT_ATOMS: atom_id res chain seq x y z
N MET A 1 1.02 11.93 -0.27
CA MET A 1 1.87 11.29 -1.31
C MET A 1 1.69 9.78 -1.28
N ASN A 2 1.92 9.13 -0.14
CA ASN A 2 1.75 7.68 0.00
C ASN A 2 0.30 7.20 -0.15
N GLU A 3 -0.72 8.01 0.19
CA GLU A 3 -2.12 7.70 -0.12
C GLU A 3 -2.37 7.47 -1.62
N GLN A 4 -1.80 8.32 -2.48
CA GLN A 4 -1.97 8.18 -3.94
C GLN A 4 -1.21 6.96 -4.48
N LEU A 5 -0.04 6.68 -3.90
CA LEU A 5 0.74 5.48 -4.22
C LEU A 5 -0.04 4.21 -3.88
N VAL A 6 -0.57 4.12 -2.66
CA VAL A 6 -1.35 2.96 -2.20
C VAL A 6 -2.64 2.82 -2.99
N ALA A 7 -3.35 3.93 -3.25
CA ALA A 7 -4.55 3.91 -4.09
C ALA A 7 -4.24 3.44 -5.53
N GLY A 8 -3.13 3.88 -6.11
CA GLY A 8 -2.68 3.44 -7.43
C GLY A 8 -2.30 1.97 -7.48
N ALA A 9 -1.64 1.47 -6.42
CA ALA A 9 -1.32 0.05 -6.30
C ALA A 9 -2.58 -0.82 -6.17
N LEU A 10 -3.56 -0.40 -5.35
CA LEU A 10 -4.85 -1.06 -5.25
C LEU A 10 -5.60 -1.07 -6.59
N ALA A 11 -5.66 0.08 -7.27
CA ALA A 11 -6.27 0.19 -8.59
C ALA A 11 -5.65 -0.77 -9.61
N ARG A 12 -4.32 -0.90 -9.60
CA ARG A 12 -3.59 -1.82 -10.49
C ARG A 12 -3.87 -3.30 -10.19
N VAL A 13 -3.94 -3.67 -8.91
CA VAL A 13 -4.10 -5.08 -8.50
C VAL A 13 -5.53 -5.57 -8.66
N PHE A 14 -6.52 -4.72 -8.40
CA PHE A 14 -7.93 -5.09 -8.45
C PHE A 14 -8.64 -4.58 -9.71
N GLU A 15 -7.90 -4.08 -10.70
CA GLU A 15 -8.43 -3.42 -11.91
C GLU A 15 -9.51 -2.37 -11.57
N TYR A 16 -9.36 -1.75 -10.40
CA TYR A 16 -10.32 -0.80 -9.87
C TYR A 16 -10.03 0.56 -10.49
N GLU A 17 -10.96 1.10 -11.27
CA GLU A 17 -10.89 2.49 -11.75
C GLU A 17 -11.07 3.44 -10.57
N ALA A 18 -10.03 3.58 -9.73
CA ALA A 18 -10.00 4.51 -8.61
C ALA A 18 -9.95 5.96 -9.13
N THR A 19 -11.06 6.44 -9.68
CA THR A 19 -11.29 7.84 -10.03
C THR A 19 -11.72 8.67 -8.82
N PHE A 20 -11.95 8.03 -7.66
CA PHE A 20 -12.41 8.66 -6.43
C PHE A 20 -11.45 8.46 -5.27
N ALA A 21 -11.44 9.43 -4.35
CA ALA A 21 -10.68 9.34 -3.10
C ALA A 21 -11.21 8.16 -2.25
N VAL A 22 -10.35 7.17 -2.01
CA VAL A 22 -10.64 6.07 -1.08
C VAL A 22 -10.60 6.64 0.34
N ARG A 23 -11.64 6.38 1.13
CA ARG A 23 -11.66 6.81 2.53
C ARG A 23 -10.73 5.94 3.36
N SER A 24 -10.14 6.52 4.40
CA SER A 24 -9.22 5.80 5.29
C SER A 24 -9.87 4.64 6.05
N ASP A 25 -11.18 4.71 6.32
CA ASP A 25 -11.96 3.68 6.97
C ASP A 25 -12.49 2.60 6.00
N THR A 26 -12.21 2.70 4.70
CA THR A 26 -12.63 1.69 3.72
C THR A 26 -11.93 0.36 4.00
N PRO A 27 -12.68 -0.74 4.24
CA PRO A 27 -12.11 -2.07 4.40
C PRO A 27 -11.43 -2.52 3.10
N LEU A 28 -10.24 -3.10 3.21
CA LEU A 28 -9.53 -3.60 2.03
C LEU A 28 -10.31 -4.72 1.33
N SER A 29 -11.06 -5.52 2.09
CA SER A 29 -11.95 -6.56 1.54
C SER A 29 -13.03 -6.03 0.58
N SER A 30 -13.29 -4.72 0.57
CA SER A 30 -14.22 -4.08 -0.37
C SER A 30 -13.66 -3.97 -1.79
N PHE A 31 -12.34 -4.08 -1.99
CA PHE A 31 -11.69 -4.07 -3.31
C PHE A 31 -11.60 -5.47 -3.93
N GLY A 32 -11.74 -6.53 -3.14
CA GLY A 32 -11.64 -7.91 -3.60
C GLY A 32 -11.08 -8.86 -2.53
N PRO A 33 -10.73 -10.10 -2.92
CA PRO A 33 -10.15 -11.09 -2.02
C PRO A 33 -8.69 -10.73 -1.68
N ILE A 34 -8.53 -9.84 -0.71
CA ILE A 34 -7.23 -9.28 -0.29
C ILE A 34 -6.23 -10.36 0.11
N ASP A 35 -6.66 -11.38 0.85
CA ASP A 35 -5.78 -12.45 1.33
C ASP A 35 -5.02 -13.18 0.21
N GLN A 36 -5.61 -13.22 -0.98
CA GLN A 36 -5.03 -13.86 -2.17
C GLN A 36 -4.20 -12.89 -3.01
N ALA A 37 -4.40 -11.59 -2.81
CA ALA A 37 -3.82 -10.52 -3.61
C ALA A 37 -2.71 -9.74 -2.87
N TRP A 38 -2.47 -10.03 -1.58
CA TRP A 38 -1.48 -9.33 -0.77
C TRP A 38 -0.08 -9.30 -1.37
N VAL A 39 0.41 -10.43 -1.89
CA VAL A 39 1.73 -10.49 -2.55
C VAL A 39 1.78 -9.57 -3.76
N MET A 40 0.71 -9.50 -4.55
CA MET A 40 0.62 -8.61 -5.70
C MET A 40 0.53 -7.13 -5.27
N LEU A 41 -0.20 -6.85 -4.19
CA LEU A 41 -0.36 -5.51 -3.63
C LEU A 41 0.93 -4.99 -3.02
N ALA A 42 1.62 -5.80 -2.21
CA ALA A 42 2.95 -5.48 -1.68
C ALA A 42 3.94 -5.21 -2.81
N ARG A 43 3.92 -6.04 -3.86
CA ARG A 43 4.76 -5.84 -5.04
C ARG A 43 4.43 -4.54 -5.79
N ALA A 44 3.15 -4.24 -5.99
CA ALA A 44 2.71 -3.02 -6.66
C ALA A 44 3.09 -1.75 -5.86
N ILE A 45 2.98 -1.79 -4.54
CA ILE A 45 3.44 -0.72 -3.65
C ILE A 45 4.96 -0.54 -3.75
N PHE A 46 5.72 -1.64 -3.69
CA PHE A 46 7.17 -1.60 -3.84
C PHE A 46 7.60 -0.98 -5.17
N GLU A 47 7.00 -1.41 -6.29
CA GLU A 47 7.31 -0.87 -7.63
C GLU A 47 6.96 0.62 -7.74
N ALA A 48 5.80 1.01 -7.20
CA ALA A 48 5.39 2.41 -7.19
C ALA A 48 6.29 3.28 -6.30
N ALA A 49 6.75 2.76 -5.16
CA ALA A 49 7.69 3.44 -4.27
C ALA A 49 9.08 3.58 -4.91
N GLN A 50 9.58 2.54 -5.59
CA GLN A 50 10.84 2.61 -6.32
C GLN A 50 10.81 3.65 -7.44
N GLY A 51 9.66 3.83 -8.11
CA GLY A 51 9.45 4.91 -9.08
C GLY A 51 9.63 6.32 -8.49
N LEU A 52 9.51 6.45 -7.16
CA LEU A 52 9.75 7.69 -6.41
C LEU A 52 11.13 7.73 -5.73
N GLY A 53 11.99 6.72 -5.94
CA GLY A 53 13.29 6.61 -5.28
C GLY A 53 13.21 6.16 -3.81
N LEU A 54 12.11 5.54 -3.39
CA LEU A 54 11.92 4.99 -2.05
C LEU A 54 12.03 3.46 -2.09
N GLU A 55 12.60 2.87 -1.05
CA GLU A 55 12.59 1.43 -0.84
C GLU A 55 11.57 1.07 0.26
N VAL A 56 10.41 0.56 -0.16
CA VAL A 56 9.33 0.15 0.76
C VAL A 56 9.15 -1.36 0.65
N LYS A 57 9.72 -2.10 1.61
CA LYS A 57 9.56 -3.55 1.70
C LYS A 57 8.47 -3.88 2.71
N ILE A 58 7.38 -4.44 2.23
CA ILE A 58 6.29 -4.95 3.05
C ILE A 58 6.48 -6.46 3.17
N THR A 59 6.55 -6.97 4.40
CA THR A 59 6.62 -8.41 4.70
C THR A 59 5.25 -8.96 5.06
N ASP A 60 5.11 -10.30 5.07
CA ASP A 60 3.87 -10.97 5.49
C ASP A 60 3.49 -10.65 6.95
N GLU A 61 4.49 -10.41 7.82
CA GLU A 61 4.27 -10.04 9.21
C GLU A 61 3.69 -8.62 9.35
N ASP A 62 4.10 -7.69 8.47
CA ASP A 62 3.64 -6.30 8.50
C ASP A 62 2.16 -6.14 8.13
N ILE A 63 1.62 -7.06 7.34
CA ILE A 63 0.26 -6.98 6.79
C ILE A 63 -0.79 -7.76 7.56
N HIS A 64 -0.37 -8.61 8.51
CA HIS A 64 -1.27 -9.53 9.22
C HIS A 64 -2.46 -8.80 9.87
N ASP A 65 -2.23 -7.58 10.37
CA ASP A 65 -3.23 -6.78 11.08
C ASP A 65 -3.82 -5.62 10.24
N VAL A 66 -3.46 -5.52 8.96
CA VAL A 66 -3.93 -4.43 8.09
C VAL A 66 -5.31 -4.76 7.52
N GLN A 67 -6.33 -4.01 7.94
CA GLN A 67 -7.72 -4.27 7.53
C GLN A 67 -8.31 -3.17 6.63
N THR A 68 -7.81 -1.95 6.77
CA THR A 68 -8.35 -0.76 6.11
C THR A 68 -7.32 -0.08 5.21
N PHE A 69 -7.83 0.72 4.26
CA PHE A 69 -6.99 1.56 3.40
C PHE A 69 -6.08 2.48 4.23
N GLY A 70 -6.62 3.11 5.27
CA GLY A 70 -5.85 4.02 6.13
C GLY A 70 -4.74 3.32 6.90
N GLU A 71 -4.95 2.08 7.35
CA GLU A 71 -3.89 1.28 7.99
C GLU A 71 -2.78 0.93 7.00
N LEU A 72 -3.13 0.54 5.78
CA LEU A 72 -2.15 0.25 4.74
C LEU A 72 -1.31 1.50 4.39
N VAL A 73 -1.95 2.67 4.29
CA VAL A 73 -1.26 3.94 4.09
C VAL A 73 -0.29 4.23 5.24
N ARG A 74 -0.74 4.07 6.49
CA ARG A 74 0.13 4.30 7.67
C ARG A 74 1.30 3.33 7.72
N LEU A 75 1.11 2.08 7.31
CA LEU A 75 2.19 1.11 7.21
C LEU A 75 3.24 1.59 6.20
N VAL A 76 2.80 1.97 5.00
CA VAL A 76 3.69 2.49 3.95
C VAL A 76 4.40 3.77 4.39
N ASP A 77 3.70 4.69 5.07
CA ASP A 77 4.30 5.88 5.67
C ASP A 77 5.41 5.52 6.67
N THR A 78 5.15 4.57 7.56
CA THR A 78 6.11 4.13 8.59
C THR A 78 7.36 3.53 7.98
N LEU A 79 7.18 2.64 6.99
CA LEU A 79 8.29 1.99 6.27
C LEU A 79 9.10 3.00 5.45
N SER A 80 8.42 3.91 4.74
CA SER A 80 9.08 4.97 3.96
C SER A 80 9.89 5.90 4.87
N ALA A 81 9.36 6.25 6.04
CA ALA A 81 10.06 7.10 7.00
C ALA A 81 11.26 6.41 7.66
N ALA A 82 11.21 5.09 7.85
CA ALA A 82 12.34 4.30 8.34
C ALA A 82 13.50 4.30 7.34
N GLU A 83 13.21 4.16 6.04
CA GLU A 83 14.21 4.15 4.97
C GLU A 83 14.94 5.51 4.87
N VAL A 84 14.20 6.62 4.93
CA VAL A 84 14.78 7.98 4.90
C VAL A 84 15.74 8.22 6.08
N ARG A 85 15.45 7.66 7.26
CA ARG A 85 16.35 7.75 8.43
C ARG A 85 17.60 6.89 8.29
N ALA A 86 17.50 5.73 7.63
CA ALA A 86 18.64 4.84 7.41
C ALA A 86 19.63 5.40 6.37
N THR A 87 19.18 6.30 5.49
CA THR A 87 19.98 6.92 4.43
C THR A 87 20.47 8.34 4.75
N SER A 88 20.10 8.91 5.90
CA SER A 88 20.57 10.21 6.41
C SER A 88 21.74 10.06 7.37
#